data_AF-M5EWW3-F1
#
_entry.id   AF-M5EWW3-F1
#
_cell.length_a   1.000
_cell.length_b   1.000
_cell.length_c   1.000
_cell.angle_alpha   90.00
_cell.angle_beta   90.00
_cell.angle_gamma   90.00
#
_symmetry.space_group_name_H-M   'P 1'
#
loop_
_entity.id
_entity.type
_entity.pdbx_description
1 polymer ?
#
loop_
_entity_poly.entity_id
_entity_poly.type
_entity_poly.pdbx_seq_one_letter_code
_entity_poly.pdbx_strand_id
1 'polypeptide(L)'
;MREADNDEIDLCCPQIVADNAAKGLRLRGIFGRGGTEIGVARATELKNRDKLSPSTVRRMVSYFARHEVDNKGRNFGSEENPSAGYIAWLLRGGDEGRAWALDLKQKIGSAPDVRA
;
A
#
# COMPACT_ATOMS: atom_id res chain seq x y z
N MET A 1 1.05 21.72 -33.68
CA MET A 1 0.03 20.66 -33.53
C MET A 1 0.52 19.77 -32.39
N ARG A 2 -0.36 19.58 -31.39
CA ARG A 2 -0.30 18.74 -30.17
C ARG A 2 0.94 17.87 -29.96
N GLU A 3 1.48 17.90 -28.75
CA GLU A 3 1.40 16.75 -27.83
C GLU A 3 1.01 17.32 -26.46
N ALA A 4 -0.22 17.02 -26.02
CA ALA A 4 -0.55 17.21 -24.62
C ALA A 4 0.06 16.00 -23.94
N ASP A 5 1.09 16.22 -23.12
CA ASP A 5 1.70 15.20 -22.28
C ASP A 5 0.59 14.51 -21.48
N ASN A 6 0.15 13.35 -21.97
CA ASN A 6 -0.67 12.45 -21.21
C ASN A 6 0.30 11.80 -20.22
N ASP A 7 0.63 12.55 -19.16
CA ASP A 7 1.42 12.10 -18.00
C ASP A 7 0.81 10.79 -17.52
N GLU A 8 1.34 9.67 -18.02
CA GLU A 8 0.90 8.34 -17.62
C GLU A 8 1.24 8.24 -16.13
N ILE A 9 0.22 8.35 -15.28
CA ILE A 9 0.39 8.28 -13.83
C ILE A 9 1.09 6.95 -13.54
N ASP A 10 2.32 7.00 -13.02
CA ASP A 10 3.05 5.79 -12.67
C ASP A 10 2.38 5.13 -11.46
N LEU A 11 1.65 4.04 -11.72
CA LEU A 11 0.96 3.26 -10.70
C LEU A 11 1.86 2.17 -10.10
N CYS A 12 3.15 2.15 -10.43
CA CYS A 12 4.16 1.37 -9.75
C CYS A 12 4.49 1.99 -8.38
N CYS A 13 4.68 1.15 -7.37
CA CYS A 13 5.12 1.65 -6.08
C CYS A 13 6.62 1.99 -6.06
N PRO A 14 7.03 2.99 -5.26
CA PRO A 14 8.44 3.26 -4.95
C PRO A 14 9.11 2.08 -4.25
N GLN A 15 10.44 1.99 -4.33
CA GLN A 15 11.20 0.88 -3.75
C GLN A 15 10.94 0.69 -2.26
N ILE A 16 10.87 1.78 -1.49
CA ILE A 16 10.61 1.72 -0.04
C ILE A 16 9.26 1.08 0.30
N VAL A 17 8.24 1.25 -0.56
CA VAL A 17 6.92 0.62 -0.39
C VAL A 17 7.01 -0.88 -0.64
N ALA A 18 7.78 -1.29 -1.65
CA ALA A 18 8.05 -2.70 -1.94
C ALA A 18 8.83 -3.37 -0.80
N ASP A 19 9.83 -2.69 -0.23
CA ASP A 19 10.64 -3.20 0.88
C ASP A 19 9.79 -3.37 2.15
N ASN A 20 8.90 -2.42 2.43
CA ASN A 20 7.93 -2.53 3.53
C ASN A 20 6.98 -3.73 3.34
N ALA A 21 6.48 -3.92 2.11
CA ALA A 21 5.63 -5.06 1.79
C ALA A 21 6.37 -6.40 1.97
N ALA A 22 7.64 -6.46 1.55
CA ALA A 22 8.51 -7.60 1.77
C ALA A 22 8.74 -7.88 3.26
N LYS A 23 8.99 -6.84 4.05
CA LYS A 23 9.12 -6.93 5.52
C LYS A 23 7.82 -7.46 6.14
N GLY A 24 6.66 -6.96 5.71
CA GLY A 24 5.34 -7.43 6.17
C GLY A 24 5.13 -8.92 5.89
N LEU A 25 5.44 -9.38 4.68
CA LEU A 25 5.35 -10.80 4.31
C LEU A 25 6.27 -11.68 5.17
N ARG A 26 7.51 -11.23 5.39
CA ARG A 26 8.48 -11.94 6.26
C ARG A 26 7.96 -12.05 7.69
N LEU A 27 7.50 -10.95 8.28
CA LEU A 27 6.97 -10.94 9.64
C LEU A 27 5.72 -11.80 9.77
N ARG A 28 4.81 -11.77 8.78
CA ARG A 28 3.66 -12.68 8.76
C ARG A 28 4.10 -14.14 8.74
N GLY A 29 5.14 -14.49 7.97
CA GLY A 29 5.71 -15.84 7.93
C GLY A 29 6.27 -16.30 9.28
N ILE A 30 6.91 -15.40 10.03
CA ILE A 30 7.49 -15.69 11.36
C ILE A 30 6.40 -15.81 12.43
N PHE A 31 5.46 -14.85 12.49
CA PHE A 31 4.52 -14.70 13.60
C PHE A 31 3.13 -15.30 13.32
N GLY A 32 2.84 -15.73 12.09
CA GLY A 32 1.57 -16.35 11.71
C GLY A 32 0.33 -15.44 11.85
N ARG A 33 0.51 -14.12 11.87
CA ARG A 33 -0.59 -13.14 12.08
C ARG A 33 -0.42 -11.89 11.22
N GLY A 34 -1.51 -11.13 11.11
CA GLY A 34 -1.56 -9.86 10.39
C GLY A 34 -2.08 -10.01 8.97
N GLY A 35 -3.15 -9.28 8.68
CA GLY A 35 -3.81 -9.25 7.37
C GLY A 35 -4.55 -10.53 6.98
N THR A 36 -5.39 -10.43 5.95
CA THR A 36 -6.03 -11.57 5.30
C THR A 36 -5.22 -12.00 4.07
N GLU A 37 -5.63 -13.07 3.38
CA GLU A 37 -5.01 -13.47 2.10
C GLU A 37 -5.06 -12.37 1.03
N ILE A 38 -6.11 -11.55 1.02
CA ILE A 38 -6.17 -10.33 0.19
C ILE A 38 -5.00 -9.40 0.51
N GLY A 39 -4.60 -9.35 1.79
CA GLY A 39 -3.46 -8.57 2.21
C GLY A 39 -2.10 -9.12 1.82
N VAL A 40 -1.96 -10.44 1.82
CA VAL A 40 -0.77 -11.14 1.32
C VAL A 40 -0.62 -10.92 -0.19
N ALA A 41 -1.72 -11.06 -0.94
CA ALA A 41 -1.75 -10.80 -2.37
C ALA A 41 -1.29 -9.37 -2.68
N ARG A 42 -1.84 -8.37 -1.99
CA ARG A 42 -1.41 -6.97 -2.15
C ARG A 42 0.06 -6.76 -1.82
N ALA A 43 0.55 -7.35 -0.74
CA ALA A 43 1.96 -7.22 -0.40
C ALA A 43 2.87 -7.85 -1.46
N THR A 44 2.41 -8.93 -2.10
CA THR A 44 3.12 -9.56 -3.21
C THR A 44 3.17 -8.66 -4.44
N GLU A 45 2.03 -8.06 -4.82
CA GLU A 45 1.95 -7.08 -5.92
C GLU A 45 2.91 -5.90 -5.66
N LEU A 46 2.90 -5.34 -4.45
CA LEU A 46 3.79 -4.24 -4.05
C LEU A 46 5.26 -4.64 -4.06
N LYS A 47 5.60 -5.80 -3.49
CA LYS A 47 6.97 -6.32 -3.45
C LYS A 47 7.55 -6.49 -4.86
N ASN A 48 6.74 -7.00 -5.79
CA ASN A 48 7.12 -7.18 -7.18
C ASN A 48 7.12 -5.88 -7.99
N ARG A 49 6.65 -4.77 -7.38
CA ARG A 49 6.48 -3.48 -8.03
C ARG A 49 5.55 -3.55 -9.25
N ASP A 50 4.51 -4.38 -9.13
CA ASP A 50 3.48 -4.49 -10.15
C ASP A 50 2.70 -3.17 -10.27
N LYS A 51 2.31 -2.79 -11.50
CA LYS A 51 1.42 -1.63 -11.72
C LYS A 51 0.06 -1.92 -11.10
N LEU A 52 -0.36 -1.09 -10.15
CA LEU A 52 -1.68 -1.21 -9.52
C LEU A 52 -2.76 -0.52 -10.35
N SER A 53 -4.01 -0.98 -10.25
CA SER A 53 -5.13 -0.26 -10.87
C SER A 53 -5.56 0.97 -10.03
N PRO A 54 -6.18 2.00 -10.64
CA PRO A 54 -6.69 3.15 -9.89
C PRO A 54 -7.71 2.77 -8.80
N SER A 55 -8.58 1.79 -9.06
CA SER A 55 -9.54 1.28 -8.07
C SER A 55 -8.82 0.60 -6.89
N THR A 56 -7.71 -0.06 -7.17
CA THR A 56 -6.84 -0.67 -6.17
C THR A 56 -6.17 0.37 -5.27
N VAL A 57 -5.66 1.46 -5.83
CA VAL A 57 -5.08 2.59 -5.07
C VAL A 57 -6.13 3.21 -4.14
N ARG A 58 -7.35 3.47 -4.65
CA ARG A 58 -8.46 3.98 -3.83
C ARG A 58 -8.79 3.05 -2.64
N ARG A 59 -8.77 1.73 -2.86
CA ARG A 59 -8.95 0.74 -1.79
C ARG A 59 -7.82 0.78 -0.75
N MET A 60 -6.57 1.05 -1.16
CA MET A 60 -5.47 1.24 -0.22
C MET A 60 -5.69 2.48 0.66
N VAL A 61 -6.10 3.60 0.07
CA VAL A 61 -6.43 4.81 0.84
C VAL A 61 -7.54 4.53 1.86
N SER A 62 -8.63 3.88 1.45
CA SER A 62 -9.72 3.49 2.36
C SER A 62 -9.29 2.48 3.43
N TYR A 63 -8.27 1.65 3.16
CA TYR A 63 -7.68 0.78 4.17
C TYR A 63 -6.94 1.63 5.22
N PHE A 64 -6.01 2.47 4.80
CA PHE A 64 -5.18 3.26 5.71
C PHE A 64 -6.02 4.19 6.58
N ALA A 65 -7.04 4.84 6.03
CA ALA A 65 -7.94 5.71 6.80
C ALA A 65 -8.68 4.98 7.93
N ARG A 66 -9.03 3.70 7.74
CA ARG A 66 -9.73 2.90 8.77
C ARG A 66 -8.79 2.30 9.82
N HIS A 67 -7.53 2.06 9.45
CA HIS A 67 -6.56 1.35 10.29
C HIS A 67 -5.49 2.31 10.87
N GLU A 68 -5.59 3.61 10.65
CA GLU A 68 -4.68 4.60 11.25
C GLU A 68 -4.74 4.58 12.78
N VAL A 69 -5.89 4.18 13.35
CA VAL A 69 -6.04 3.97 14.80
C VAL A 69 -5.21 2.78 15.32
N ASP A 70 -4.91 1.80 14.47
CA ASP A 70 -4.14 0.60 14.86
C ASP A 70 -2.68 0.93 15.17
N ASN A 71 -2.19 2.08 14.68
CA ASN A 71 -0.87 2.61 14.97
C ASN A 71 -0.68 3.01 16.45
N LYS A 72 -1.77 3.04 17.23
CA LYS A 72 -1.77 3.30 18.67
C LYS A 72 -1.86 2.03 19.52
N GLY A 73 -1.91 0.86 18.90
CA GLY A 73 -1.96 -0.43 19.60
C GLY A 73 -0.65 -0.76 20.32
N ARG A 74 -0.73 -1.54 21.40
CA ARG A 74 0.45 -2.08 22.10
C ARG A 74 1.34 -2.85 21.11
N ASN A 75 2.65 -2.64 21.18
CA ASN A 75 3.67 -3.27 20.33
C ASN A 75 3.55 -2.97 18.81
N PHE A 76 2.90 -1.87 18.42
CA PHE A 76 3.00 -1.38 17.05
C PHE A 76 4.46 -1.05 16.73
N GLY A 77 5.03 -1.69 15.70
CA GLY A 77 6.44 -1.50 15.32
C GLY A 77 7.48 -2.20 16.18
N SER A 78 7.09 -3.04 17.15
CA SER A 78 8.06 -3.86 17.90
C SER A 78 8.82 -4.81 16.97
N GLU A 79 10.14 -4.81 17.04
CA GLU A 79 10.98 -5.70 16.23
C GLU A 79 10.92 -7.16 16.69
N GLU A 80 10.71 -7.38 17.99
CA GLU A 80 10.66 -8.71 18.61
C GLU A 80 9.26 -9.34 18.58
N ASN A 81 8.20 -8.53 18.70
CA ASN A 81 6.83 -9.02 18.79
C ASN A 81 5.83 -8.03 18.15
N PRO A 82 5.91 -7.80 16.83
CA PRO A 82 5.10 -6.81 16.13
C PRO A 82 3.61 -7.16 16.20
N SER A 83 2.76 -6.18 16.50
CA SER A 83 1.31 -6.39 16.53
C SER A 83 0.76 -6.87 15.17
N ALA A 84 -0.38 -7.57 15.20
CA ALA A 84 -1.05 -7.98 13.96
C ALA A 84 -1.42 -6.77 13.07
N GLY A 85 -1.77 -5.63 13.68
CA GLY A 85 -2.02 -4.36 12.99
C GLY A 85 -0.77 -3.84 12.27
N TYR A 86 0.40 -3.87 12.93
CA TYR A 86 1.66 -3.44 12.29
C TYR A 86 2.04 -4.32 11.10
N ILE A 87 1.90 -5.64 11.23
CA ILE A 87 2.16 -6.55 10.10
C ILE A 87 1.19 -6.25 8.96
N ALA A 88 -0.11 -6.09 9.24
CA ALA A 88 -1.11 -5.75 8.23
C ALA A 88 -0.85 -4.39 7.57
N TRP A 89 -0.34 -3.41 8.33
CA TRP A 89 0.09 -2.10 7.84
C TRP A 89 1.26 -2.22 6.86
N LEU A 90 2.29 -3.00 7.20
CA LEU A 90 3.41 -3.28 6.32
C LEU A 90 3.00 -4.03 5.05
N LEU A 91 2.02 -4.93 5.10
CA LEU A 91 1.45 -5.59 3.92
C LEU A 91 0.78 -4.61 2.92
N ARG A 92 0.62 -3.34 3.30
CA ARG A 92 0.16 -2.26 2.42
C ARG A 92 1.26 -1.26 2.07
N GLY A 93 2.49 -1.53 2.50
CA GLY A 93 3.65 -0.69 2.23
C GLY A 93 3.97 0.32 3.34
N GLY A 94 3.38 0.19 4.52
CA GLY A 94 3.69 1.07 5.66
C GLY A 94 3.23 2.51 5.48
N ASP A 95 3.88 3.42 6.20
CA ASP A 95 3.56 4.86 6.15
C ASP A 95 3.90 5.45 4.77
N GLU A 96 4.96 4.96 4.14
CA GLU A 96 5.35 5.32 2.78
C GLU A 96 4.31 4.84 1.76
N GLY A 97 3.76 3.64 1.96
CA GLY A 97 2.64 3.13 1.16
C GLY A 97 1.37 3.97 1.31
N ARG A 98 1.10 4.48 2.52
CA ARG A 98 0.00 5.41 2.78
C ARG A 98 0.21 6.74 2.06
N ALA A 99 1.39 7.34 2.22
CA ALA A 99 1.75 8.60 1.57
C ALA A 99 1.65 8.50 0.04
N TRP A 100 2.24 7.44 -0.52
CA TRP A 100 2.18 7.15 -1.95
C TRP A 100 0.74 6.97 -2.46
N ALA A 101 -0.08 6.17 -1.77
CA ALA A 101 -1.48 5.95 -2.20
C ALA A 101 -2.32 7.23 -2.12
N LEU A 102 -2.07 8.11 -1.15
CA LEU A 102 -2.73 9.42 -1.05
C LEU A 102 -2.33 10.36 -2.19
N ASP A 103 -1.05 10.42 -2.53
CA ASP A 103 -0.54 11.20 -3.66
C ASP A 103 -1.14 10.72 -4.99
N LEU A 104 -1.11 9.40 -5.25
CA LEU A 104 -1.74 8.82 -6.44
C LEU A 104 -3.24 9.08 -6.49
N LYS A 105 -3.96 9.00 -5.37
CA LYS A 105 -5.40 9.30 -5.36
C LYS A 105 -5.68 10.75 -5.79
N GLN A 106 -4.84 11.71 -5.40
CA GLN A 106 -4.98 13.10 -5.84
C GLN A 106 -4.75 13.21 -7.35
N LYS A 107 -3.69 12.60 -7.87
CA LYS A 107 -3.37 12.59 -9.31
C LYS A 107 -4.49 11.93 -10.13
N ILE A 108 -5.01 10.80 -9.68
CA ILE A 108 -6.13 10.08 -10.31
C ILE A 108 -7.43 10.89 -10.26
N GLY A 109 -7.70 11.60 -9.16
CA GLY A 109 -8.91 12.41 -9.00
C GLY A 109 -8.91 13.70 -9.82
N SER A 110 -7.73 14.22 -10.15
CA SER A 110 -7.55 15.37 -11.05
C SER A 110 -7.61 14.99 -12.53
N ALA A 111 -7.45 13.71 -12.87
CA ALA A 111 -7.59 13.21 -14.23
C ALA A 111 -9.06 12.81 -14.51
N PRO A 112 -9.66 13.19 -15.65
CA PRO A 112 -11.01 12.74 -15.99
C PRO A 112 -11.02 11.20 -16.13
N ASP A 113 -12.02 10.54 -15.52
CA ASP A 113 -12.25 9.09 -15.64
C ASP A 113 -12.72 8.78 -17.07
N VAL A 114 -11.77 8.71 -18.02
CA VAL A 114 -12.02 8.22 -19.37
C VAL A 114 -12.11 6.70 -19.34
N ARG A 115 -13.26 6.20 -18.86
CA ARG A 115 -13.69 4.83 -19.14
C ARG A 115 -14.06 4.75 -20.62
N ALA A 116 -13.24 4.05 -21.39
CA ALA A 116 -13.63 3.46 -22.67
C ALA A 116 -14.38 2.14 -22.41
#